data_AF-A0A6G1ZA81-F1
#
_entry.id   AF-A0A6G1ZA81-F1
#
_cell.length_a   1.000
_cell.length_b   1.000
_cell.length_c   1.000
_cell.angle_alpha   90.00
_cell.angle_beta   90.00
_cell.angle_gamma   90.00
#
_symmetry.space_group_name_H-M   'P 1'
#
loop_
_entity.id
_entity.type
_entity.pdbx_description
1 polymer ?
#
loop_
_entity_poly.entity_id
_entity_poly.type
_entity_poly.pdbx_seq_one_letter_code
_entity_poly.pdbx_strand_id
1 'polypeptide(L)'
;MKTKFCQYAIEEPLTSEQMKWRRNHPDWISDHFYMGEFIYSAVAVEKGLDNTPPLEAQRAIRNLVRKLLEPLREYADCPMGMHISSGYRCEELNHLVGGVADSLHLKGEAADIYTFGSCRLLEALQQSRLNFDQAIYYRRRGFIHLSLKLTGKNRRQVIIK
;
A
#
# COMPACT_ATOMS: atom_id res chain seq x y z
N MET A 1 28.93 -14.18 -5.99
CA MET A 1 27.58 -13.60 -6.00
C MET A 1 26.60 -14.64 -5.50
N LYS A 2 26.13 -14.56 -4.25
CA LYS A 2 25.13 -15.50 -3.73
C LYS A 2 23.74 -14.99 -4.10
N THR A 3 23.11 -15.66 -5.04
CA THR A 3 21.69 -15.53 -5.37
C THR A 3 20.91 -15.87 -4.09
N LYS A 4 20.33 -14.87 -3.41
CA LYS A 4 19.32 -15.11 -2.38
C LYS A 4 18.10 -15.67 -3.12
N PHE A 5 17.95 -16.99 -3.08
CA PHE A 5 16.68 -17.63 -3.39
C PHE A 5 15.62 -17.00 -2.47
N CYS A 6 14.54 -16.53 -3.07
CA CYS A 6 13.33 -16.12 -2.36
C CYS A 6 12.73 -17.39 -1.74
N GLN A 7 13.24 -17.77 -0.57
CA GLN A 7 12.50 -18.56 0.39
C GLN A 7 11.44 -17.61 0.93
N TYR A 8 10.21 -17.76 0.44
CA TYR A 8 9.05 -17.21 1.13
C TYR A 8 9.17 -17.61 2.59
N ALA A 9 9.26 -16.61 3.46
CA ALA A 9 9.26 -16.81 4.89
C ALA A 9 8.09 -17.72 5.23
N ILE A 10 8.39 -18.86 5.82
CA ILE A 10 7.43 -19.55 6.67
C ILE A 10 7.13 -18.50 7.72
N GLU A 11 5.95 -17.87 7.67
CA GLU A 11 5.53 -16.87 8.66
C GLU A 11 5.84 -17.44 10.04
N GLU A 12 6.84 -16.91 10.74
CA GLU A 12 7.11 -17.37 12.09
C GLU A 12 5.85 -17.10 12.91
N PRO A 13 5.36 -18.09 13.67
CA PRO A 13 4.16 -17.90 14.45
C PRO A 13 4.36 -16.76 15.43
N LEU A 14 3.41 -15.82 15.44
CA LEU A 14 3.42 -14.67 16.34
C LEU A 14 3.60 -15.11 17.79
N THR A 15 4.35 -14.32 18.56
CA THR A 15 4.44 -14.53 20.01
C THR A 15 3.07 -14.31 20.68
N SER A 16 2.88 -14.86 21.87
CA SER A 16 1.65 -14.65 22.67
C SER A 16 1.34 -13.17 22.92
N GLU A 17 2.39 -12.34 23.06
CA GLU A 17 2.26 -10.90 23.24
C GLU A 17 1.80 -10.22 21.94
N GLN A 18 2.41 -10.57 20.80
CA GLN A 18 1.99 -10.07 19.48
C GLN A 18 0.55 -10.48 19.15
N MET A 19 0.15 -11.71 19.47
CA MET A 19 -1.24 -12.17 19.30
C MET A 19 -2.22 -11.39 20.17
N LYS A 20 -1.89 -11.17 21.45
CA LYS A 20 -2.73 -10.38 22.37
C LYS A 20 -2.84 -8.93 21.90
N TRP A 21 -1.75 -8.34 21.43
CA TRP A 21 -1.75 -6.99 20.90
C TRP A 21 -2.59 -6.89 19.62
N ARG A 22 -2.40 -7.77 18.63
CA ARG A 22 -3.21 -7.76 17.39
C ARG A 22 -4.70 -7.94 17.66
N ARG A 23 -5.08 -8.76 18.65
CA ARG A 23 -6.48 -8.93 19.08
C ARG A 23 -7.12 -7.62 19.56
N ASN A 24 -6.33 -6.76 20.19
CA ASN A 24 -6.77 -5.46 20.70
C ASN A 24 -6.68 -4.34 19.66
N HIS A 25 -6.13 -4.60 18.47
CA HIS A 25 -5.97 -3.62 17.40
C HIS A 25 -6.55 -4.16 16.07
N PRO A 26 -7.90 -4.30 15.97
CA PRO A 26 -8.56 -4.93 14.83
C PRO A 26 -8.31 -4.23 13.48
N ASP A 27 -7.84 -2.98 13.52
CA ASP A 27 -7.50 -2.21 12.33
C ASP A 27 -6.14 -2.59 11.73
N TRP A 28 -5.26 -3.28 12.47
CA TRP A 28 -3.96 -3.69 11.95
C TRP A 28 -4.09 -4.78 10.88
N ILE A 29 -3.33 -4.64 9.79
CA ILE A 29 -3.40 -5.51 8.62
C ILE A 29 -2.22 -6.49 8.59
N SER A 30 -1.02 -5.98 8.90
CA SER A 30 0.27 -6.67 8.91
C SER A 30 1.20 -5.99 9.93
N ASP A 31 2.51 -6.32 9.96
CA ASP A 31 3.43 -5.80 10.99
C ASP A 31 3.70 -4.30 10.90
N HIS A 32 3.46 -3.71 9.74
CA HIS A 32 3.81 -2.32 9.49
C HIS A 32 2.66 -1.44 9.03
N PHE A 33 1.50 -2.04 8.74
CA PHE A 33 0.37 -1.33 8.15
C PHE A 33 -0.93 -1.57 8.91
N TYR A 34 -1.70 -0.51 9.09
CA TYR A 34 -3.06 -0.56 9.63
C TYR A 34 -4.06 0.18 8.74
N MET A 35 -5.35 -0.18 8.84
CA MET A 35 -6.42 0.30 7.96
C MET A 35 -6.55 1.82 7.96
N GLY A 36 -6.36 2.47 9.11
CA GLY A 36 -6.47 3.93 9.25
C GLY A 36 -5.53 4.71 8.32
N GLU A 37 -4.35 4.18 7.98
CA GLU A 37 -3.43 4.82 7.03
C GLU A 37 -4.00 4.91 5.62
N PHE A 38 -4.88 3.98 5.26
CA PHE A 38 -5.54 3.95 3.95
C PHE A 38 -6.83 4.77 3.94
N ILE A 39 -7.42 5.05 5.11
CA ILE A 39 -8.61 5.90 5.26
C ILE A 39 -8.20 7.38 5.36
N TYR A 40 -7.06 7.66 5.97
CA TYR A 40 -6.61 9.02 6.22
C TYR A 40 -6.35 9.79 4.92
N SER A 41 -6.82 11.04 4.89
CA SER A 41 -6.44 12.04 3.91
C SER A 41 -6.57 13.42 4.54
N ALA A 42 -5.51 14.23 4.45
CA ALA A 42 -5.53 15.61 4.97
C ALA A 42 -6.67 16.42 4.33
N VAL A 43 -6.96 16.20 3.04
CA VAL A 43 -8.06 16.87 2.33
C VAL A 43 -9.42 16.42 2.86
N ALA A 44 -9.61 15.12 3.14
CA ALA A 44 -10.85 14.63 3.72
C ALA A 44 -11.08 15.23 5.12
N VAL A 45 -10.02 15.31 5.95
CA VAL A 45 -10.09 15.94 7.27
C VAL A 45 -10.42 17.43 7.15
N GLU A 46 -9.72 18.16 6.28
CA GLU A 46 -9.95 19.60 6.08
C GLU A 46 -11.38 19.90 5.59
N LYS A 47 -11.94 19.03 4.75
CA LYS A 47 -13.28 19.18 4.17
C LYS A 47 -14.38 18.47 4.96
N GLY A 48 -14.06 17.80 6.06
CA GLY A 48 -15.03 17.06 6.88
C GLY A 48 -15.68 15.87 6.16
N LEU A 49 -14.97 15.24 5.23
CA LEU A 49 -15.49 14.12 4.44
C LEU A 49 -15.32 12.79 5.17
N ASP A 50 -16.36 11.98 5.13
CA ASP A 50 -16.28 10.58 5.51
C ASP A 50 -15.59 9.78 4.38
N ASN A 51 -14.35 9.37 4.64
CA ASN A 51 -13.56 8.54 3.73
C ASN A 51 -13.57 7.06 4.14
N THR A 52 -14.59 6.61 4.89
CA THR A 52 -14.69 5.20 5.33
C THR A 52 -14.89 4.28 4.11
N PRO A 53 -14.01 3.28 3.92
CA PRO A 53 -14.10 2.35 2.81
C PRO A 53 -15.24 1.34 3.00
N PRO A 54 -16.01 1.02 1.95
CA PRO A 54 -16.95 -0.10 1.98
C PRO A 54 -16.19 -1.43 2.16
N LEU A 55 -16.89 -2.49 2.55
CA LEU A 55 -16.29 -3.81 2.86
C LEU A 55 -15.41 -4.34 1.73
N GLU A 56 -15.79 -4.12 0.47
CA GLU A 56 -15.00 -4.62 -0.66
C GLU A 56 -13.70 -3.84 -0.86
N ALA A 57 -13.71 -2.53 -0.61
CA ALA A 57 -12.49 -1.73 -0.60
C ALA A 57 -11.59 -2.10 0.59
N GLN A 58 -12.17 -2.41 1.76
CA GLN A 58 -11.38 -2.93 2.89
C GLN A 58 -10.70 -4.25 2.56
N ARG A 59 -11.39 -5.17 1.88
CA ARG A 59 -10.79 -6.44 1.41
C ARG A 59 -9.67 -6.20 0.40
N ALA A 60 -9.87 -5.28 -0.54
CA ALA A 60 -8.86 -4.89 -1.51
C ALA A 60 -7.62 -4.27 -0.84
N ILE A 61 -7.80 -3.39 0.15
CA ILE A 61 -6.69 -2.82 0.94
C ILE A 61 -5.92 -3.92 1.65
N ARG A 62 -6.60 -4.86 2.31
CA ARG A 62 -5.94 -5.99 2.99
C ARG A 62 -5.14 -6.85 2.01
N ASN A 63 -5.65 -7.05 0.80
CA ASN A 63 -4.92 -7.74 -0.27
C ASN A 63 -3.69 -6.94 -0.74
N LEU A 64 -3.86 -5.63 -1.02
CA LEU A 64 -2.78 -4.71 -1.40
C LEU A 64 -1.64 -4.75 -0.38
N VAL A 65 -1.97 -4.65 0.91
CA VAL A 65 -0.98 -4.70 1.99
C VAL A 65 -0.27 -6.05 2.03
N ARG A 66 -1.03 -7.15 2.16
CA ARG A 66 -0.44 -8.48 2.43
C ARG A 66 0.29 -9.07 1.23
N LYS A 67 -0.08 -8.69 0.00
CA LYS A 67 0.47 -9.28 -1.22
C LYS A 67 1.44 -8.38 -1.97
N LEU A 68 1.49 -7.08 -1.64
CA LEU A 68 2.40 -6.13 -2.26
C LEU A 68 3.17 -5.30 -1.24
N LEU A 69 2.51 -4.49 -0.41
CA LEU A 69 3.20 -3.46 0.37
C LEU A 69 4.07 -4.00 1.50
N GLU A 70 3.56 -4.98 2.27
CA GLU A 70 4.32 -5.60 3.37
C GLU A 70 5.55 -6.37 2.84
N PRO A 71 5.41 -7.32 1.87
CA PRO A 71 6.57 -8.00 1.31
C PRO A 71 7.58 -7.05 0.64
N LEU A 72 7.08 -5.96 0.05
CA LEU A 72 7.95 -4.96 -0.57
C LEU A 72 8.72 -4.15 0.48
N ARG A 73 8.11 -3.81 1.61
CA ARG A 73 8.76 -3.12 2.73
C ARG A 73 9.88 -3.98 3.30
N GLU A 74 9.61 -5.26 3.54
CA GLU A 74 10.61 -6.24 3.99
C GLU A 74 11.76 -6.37 2.98
N TYR A 75 11.45 -6.51 1.69
CA TYR A 75 12.46 -6.62 0.64
C TYR A 75 13.34 -5.38 0.51
N ALA A 76 12.73 -4.20 0.62
CA ALA A 76 13.43 -2.92 0.56
C ALA A 76 14.28 -2.64 1.82
N ASP A 77 14.12 -3.44 2.88
CA ASP A 77 14.80 -3.30 4.17
C ASP A 77 14.64 -1.87 4.74
N CYS A 78 13.43 -1.31 4.61
CA CYS A 78 13.14 0.08 4.97
C CYS A 78 11.99 0.18 6.00
N PRO A 79 12.22 -0.24 7.27
CA PRO A 79 11.17 -0.39 8.28
C PRO A 79 10.47 0.92 8.66
N MET A 80 11.10 2.06 8.45
CA MET A 80 10.50 3.39 8.68
C MET A 80 10.50 4.24 7.41
N GLY A 81 10.73 3.63 6.25
CA GLY A 81 10.96 4.33 5.01
C GLY A 81 9.72 4.48 4.14
N MET A 82 8.63 3.76 4.40
CA MET A 82 7.44 3.69 3.54
C MET A 82 6.22 4.29 4.24
N HIS A 83 5.66 5.39 3.73
CA HIS A 83 4.53 6.08 4.35
C HIS A 83 3.36 6.22 3.38
N ILE A 84 2.18 5.75 3.79
CA ILE A 84 0.96 5.92 3.01
C ILE A 84 0.50 7.36 3.14
N SER A 85 0.54 8.09 2.04
CA SER A 85 0.04 9.47 1.96
C SER A 85 -1.41 9.55 1.52
N SER A 86 -1.87 8.53 0.78
CA SER A 86 -3.26 8.39 0.36
C SER A 86 -3.53 6.94 -0.03
N GLY A 87 -4.52 6.30 0.61
CA GLY A 87 -5.00 4.96 0.27
C GLY A 87 -6.33 5.01 -0.46
N TYR A 88 -7.40 4.55 0.18
CA TYR A 88 -8.74 4.66 -0.36
C TYR A 88 -9.19 6.12 -0.52
N ARG A 89 -10.01 6.36 -1.54
CA ARG A 89 -10.71 7.62 -1.74
C ARG A 89 -12.17 7.33 -2.02
N CYS A 90 -13.09 7.93 -1.29
CA CYS A 90 -14.47 8.03 -1.73
C CYS A 90 -14.56 8.90 -3.00
N GLU A 91 -15.70 8.83 -3.69
CA GLU A 91 -15.88 9.53 -4.98
C GLU A 91 -15.64 11.05 -4.86
N GLU A 92 -16.19 11.66 -3.81
CA GLU A 92 -16.05 13.09 -3.55
C GLU A 92 -14.59 13.48 -3.29
N LEU A 93 -13.90 12.74 -2.42
CA LEU A 93 -12.47 12.97 -2.17
C LEU A 93 -11.65 12.80 -3.45
N ASN A 94 -11.91 11.74 -4.24
CA ASN A 94 -11.21 11.49 -5.49
C ASN A 94 -11.41 12.65 -6.48
N HIS A 95 -12.62 13.20 -6.58
CA HIS A 95 -12.89 14.38 -7.41
C HIS A 95 -12.11 15.61 -6.93
N LEU A 96 -12.15 15.91 -5.64
CA LEU A 96 -11.48 17.09 -5.06
C LEU A 96 -9.97 17.10 -5.25
N VAL A 97 -9.33 15.92 -5.22
CA VAL A 97 -7.88 15.80 -5.45
C VAL A 97 -7.51 15.66 -6.93
N GLY A 98 -8.47 15.85 -7.85
CA GLY A 98 -8.26 15.75 -9.30
C GLY A 98 -8.01 14.32 -9.80
N GLY A 99 -8.56 13.33 -9.09
CA GLY A 99 -8.50 11.92 -9.47
C GLY A 99 -9.38 11.61 -10.67
N VAL A 100 -9.03 10.55 -11.40
CA VAL A 100 -9.80 10.05 -12.55
C VAL A 100 -10.93 9.12 -12.09
N ALA A 101 -11.97 8.99 -12.90
CA ALA A 101 -13.17 8.21 -12.56
C ALA A 101 -12.91 6.69 -12.42
N ASP A 102 -11.91 6.15 -13.10
CA ASP A 102 -11.51 4.74 -13.06
C ASP A 102 -10.32 4.47 -12.11
N SER A 103 -10.05 5.41 -11.20
CA SER A 103 -8.96 5.34 -10.23
C SER A 103 -9.08 4.10 -9.33
N LEU A 104 -7.97 3.38 -9.17
CA LEU A 104 -7.90 2.21 -8.27
C LEU A 104 -7.96 2.60 -6.78
N HIS A 105 -7.77 3.87 -6.43
CA HIS A 105 -8.01 4.36 -5.08
C HIS A 105 -9.48 4.23 -4.66
N LEU A 106 -10.43 4.40 -5.60
CA LEU A 106 -11.87 4.21 -5.36
C LEU A 106 -12.22 2.77 -4.97
N LYS A 107 -11.35 1.81 -5.31
CA LYS A 107 -11.55 0.38 -5.05
C LYS A 107 -10.73 -0.12 -3.87
N GLY A 108 -9.92 0.72 -3.22
CA GLY A 108 -8.95 0.28 -2.23
C GLY A 108 -7.81 -0.56 -2.81
N GLU A 109 -7.59 -0.51 -4.12
CA GLU A 109 -6.59 -1.31 -4.85
C GLU A 109 -5.29 -0.52 -5.12
N ALA A 110 -5.16 0.69 -4.57
CA ALA A 110 -3.99 1.53 -4.74
C ALA A 110 -3.63 2.36 -3.50
N ALA A 111 -2.35 2.72 -3.43
CA ALA A 111 -1.80 3.63 -2.44
C ALA A 111 -0.73 4.53 -3.05
N ASP A 112 -0.72 5.80 -2.64
CA ASP A 112 0.33 6.77 -2.92
C ASP A 112 1.28 6.83 -1.72
N ILE A 113 2.57 6.65 -1.99
CA ILE A 113 3.57 6.36 -0.97
C ILE A 113 4.72 7.35 -1.06
N TYR A 114 5.00 8.05 0.03
CA TYR A 114 6.25 8.76 0.20
C TYR A 114 7.30 7.82 0.77
N THR A 115 8.53 7.98 0.27
CA THR A 115 9.69 7.28 0.80
C THR A 115 10.63 8.26 1.47
N PHE A 116 11.09 7.95 2.69
CA PHE A 116 12.13 8.72 3.37
C PHE A 116 13.44 7.93 3.47
N GLY A 117 14.53 8.66 3.75
CA GLY A 117 15.87 8.10 3.88
C GLY A 117 16.36 7.46 2.59
N SER A 118 17.01 6.31 2.71
CA SER A 118 17.58 5.55 1.59
C SER A 118 16.61 4.53 0.96
N CYS A 119 15.29 4.59 1.24
CA CYS A 119 14.36 3.58 0.73
C CYS A 119 14.19 3.68 -0.81
N ARG A 120 14.81 2.74 -1.55
CA ARG A 120 14.75 2.66 -3.03
C ARG A 120 13.57 1.79 -3.49
N LEU A 121 12.35 2.22 -3.14
CA LEU A 121 11.16 1.39 -3.24
C LEU A 121 10.83 0.89 -4.66
N LEU A 122 11.02 1.74 -5.67
CA LEU A 122 10.77 1.35 -7.06
C LEU A 122 11.72 0.23 -7.53
N GLU A 123 12.99 0.30 -7.14
CA GLU A 123 13.98 -0.69 -7.53
C GLU A 123 13.77 -2.01 -6.79
N ALA A 124 13.45 -1.93 -5.49
CA ALA A 124 13.02 -3.08 -4.71
C ALA A 124 11.81 -3.78 -5.37
N LEU A 125 10.83 -3.01 -5.86
CA LEU A 125 9.68 -3.58 -6.56
C LEU A 125 10.09 -4.32 -7.84
N GLN A 126 10.98 -3.72 -8.64
CA GLN A 126 11.45 -4.31 -9.89
C GLN A 126 12.28 -5.59 -9.67
N GLN A 127 12.99 -5.69 -8.54
CA GLN A 127 13.85 -6.83 -8.22
C GLN A 127 13.13 -7.95 -7.44
N SER A 128 12.10 -7.61 -6.65
CA SER A 128 11.38 -8.55 -5.78
C SER A 128 10.49 -9.56 -6.51
N ARG A 129 10.20 -9.34 -7.80
CA ARG A 129 9.25 -10.13 -8.61
C ARG A 129 7.81 -10.17 -8.05
N LEU A 130 7.48 -9.27 -7.11
CA LEU A 130 6.13 -9.15 -6.58
C LEU A 130 5.12 -8.86 -7.71
N ASN A 131 3.91 -9.34 -7.55
CA ASN A 131 2.82 -9.03 -8.48
C ASN A 131 2.27 -7.63 -8.16
N PHE A 132 1.96 -6.86 -9.19
CA PHE A 132 1.38 -5.51 -9.06
C PHE A 132 0.70 -5.13 -10.39
N ASP A 133 -0.27 -4.22 -10.33
CA ASP A 133 -0.91 -3.71 -11.53
C ASP A 133 -0.09 -2.57 -12.15
N GLN A 134 0.07 -1.48 -11.41
CA GLN A 134 0.85 -0.31 -11.84
C GLN A 134 1.74 0.22 -10.71
N ALA A 135 2.93 0.68 -11.11
CA ALA A 135 3.82 1.51 -10.32
C ALA A 135 4.07 2.81 -11.08
N ILE A 136 3.61 3.95 -10.57
CA ILE A 136 3.79 5.26 -11.20
C ILE A 136 4.64 6.12 -10.28
N TYR A 137 5.86 6.43 -10.71
CA TYR A 137 6.78 7.25 -9.93
C TYR A 137 6.68 8.71 -10.36
N TYR A 138 6.19 9.58 -9.49
CA TYR A 138 6.06 11.02 -9.73
C TYR A 138 7.32 11.74 -9.24
N ARG A 139 8.35 11.83 -10.08
CA ARG A 139 9.69 12.33 -9.71
C ARG A 139 9.67 13.72 -9.10
N ARG A 140 8.91 14.63 -9.70
CA ARG A 140 8.81 16.02 -9.24
C ARG A 140 8.03 16.17 -7.93
N ARG A 141 7.11 15.23 -7.66
CA ARG A 141 6.26 15.27 -6.45
C ARG A 141 6.83 14.40 -5.32
N GLY A 142 7.77 13.49 -5.62
CA GLY A 142 8.50 12.71 -4.63
C GLY A 142 7.77 11.49 -4.08
N PHE A 143 6.67 11.04 -4.70
CA PHE A 143 5.93 9.84 -4.28
C PHE A 143 5.84 8.80 -5.40
N ILE A 144 5.56 7.56 -5.00
CA ILE A 144 5.23 6.45 -5.88
C ILE A 144 3.80 5.99 -5.64
N HIS A 145 3.02 5.92 -6.71
CA HIS A 145 1.72 5.26 -6.72
C HIS A 145 1.94 3.77 -6.96
N LEU A 146 1.44 2.91 -6.07
CA LEU A 146 1.44 1.46 -6.23
C LEU A 146 0.01 0.93 -6.22
N SER A 147 -0.27 -0.02 -7.10
CA SER A 147 -1.58 -0.67 -7.17
C SER A 147 -1.48 -2.18 -7.36
N LEU A 148 -2.47 -2.88 -6.81
CA LEU A 148 -2.66 -4.32 -6.97
C LEU A 148 -4.17 -4.59 -7.01
N LYS A 149 -4.63 -5.11 -8.14
CA LYS A 149 -6.04 -5.50 -8.28
C LYS A 149 -6.31 -6.79 -7.52
N LEU A 150 -7.45 -6.81 -6.82
CA LEU A 150 -7.97 -8.00 -6.15
C LEU A 150 -8.45 -9.03 -7.18
N THR A 151 -8.98 -8.57 -8.31
CA THR A 151 -9.50 -9.42 -9.39
C THR A 151 -8.98 -8.99 -10.76
N GLY A 152 -8.92 -9.95 -11.69
CA GLY A 152 -8.45 -9.71 -13.06
C GLY A 152 -6.93 -9.67 -13.19
N LYS A 153 -6.47 -9.23 -14.38
CA LYS A 153 -5.05 -9.24 -14.74
C LYS A 153 -4.34 -8.00 -14.19
N ASN A 154 -3.28 -8.25 -13.43
CA ASN A 154 -2.33 -7.24 -13.00
C ASN A 154 -1.29 -7.01 -14.11
N ARG A 155 -1.13 -5.75 -14.55
CA ARG A 155 -0.36 -5.39 -15.75
C ARG A 155 1.16 -5.38 -15.56
N ARG A 156 1.66 -5.27 -14.33
CA ARG A 156 3.08 -5.04 -13.98
C ARG A 156 3.69 -3.86 -14.74
N GLN A 157 2.92 -2.79 -14.88
CA GLN A 157 3.34 -1.61 -15.64
C GLN A 157 4.10 -0.64 -14.75
N VAL A 158 5.28 -0.20 -15.20
CA VAL A 158 6.05 0.87 -14.55
C VAL A 158 5.98 2.12 -15.41
N ILE A 159 5.64 3.26 -14.80
CA ILE A 159 5.53 4.58 -15.45
C ILE A 159 6.33 5.59 -14.65
N ILE A 160 7.08 6.46 -15.33
CA ILE A 160 7.81 7.57 -14.71
C ILE A 160 7.16 8.88 -15.16
N LYS A 161 6.77 9.73 -14.20
CA LYS A 161 6.15 11.04 -14.40
C LYS A 161 6.96 12.16 -13.75
#